data_AF-A0A1Z4C4T6-F1
#
_entry.id   AF-A0A1Z4C4T6-F1
#
_cell.length_a   1.000
_cell.length_b   1.000
_cell.length_c   1.000
_cell.angle_alpha   90.00
_cell.angle_beta   90.00
_cell.angle_gamma   90.00
#
_symmetry.space_group_name_H-M   'P 1'
#
loop_
_entity.id
_entity.type
_entity.pdbx_description
1 polymer ?
#
loop_
_entity_poly.entity_id
_entity_poly.type
_entity_poly.pdbx_seq_one_letter_code
_entity_poly.pdbx_strand_id
1 'polypeptide(L)'
;MAVRDSLGEKDEAAAEVFADPFAVPAQTGRVCDWHEKPLCDTDLRDSESIKWKDNIEAYFEREVLPFAPDAWMDREKDKIGYEIPFTKFFYEYKPLRDLSLIMRDIEALEQETEDLLDEIKEDF
;
A
#
# COMPACT_ATOMS: atom_id res chain seq x y z
N MET A 1 -23.15 14.55 -11.78
CA MET A 1 -22.63 14.71 -13.15
C MET A 1 -21.40 15.60 -13.03
N ALA A 2 -20.23 15.18 -13.56
CA ALA A 2 -18.86 15.60 -13.18
C ALA A 2 -18.43 14.98 -11.83
N VAL A 3 -17.52 13.99 -11.76
CA VAL A 3 -16.07 14.07 -12.01
C VAL A 3 -15.52 12.82 -12.74
N ARG A 4 -16.38 11.89 -13.18
CA ARG A 4 -15.96 10.58 -13.72
C ARG A 4 -15.35 10.60 -15.13
N ASP A 5 -15.56 11.65 -15.92
CA ASP A 5 -15.26 11.65 -17.36
C ASP A 5 -13.88 12.23 -17.75
N SER A 6 -13.00 12.57 -16.79
CA SER A 6 -11.74 13.27 -17.09
C SER A 6 -10.50 12.39 -17.25
N LEU A 7 -10.59 11.06 -17.13
CA LEU A 7 -9.42 10.17 -17.05
C LEU A 7 -9.37 9.05 -18.11
N GLY A 8 -10.10 9.20 -19.21
CA GLY A 8 -10.07 8.26 -20.33
C GLY A 8 -11.23 7.27 -20.29
N GLU A 9 -11.71 6.93 -21.48
CA GLU A 9 -12.83 6.02 -21.70
C GLU A 9 -12.37 4.60 -21.34
N LYS A 10 -12.80 4.12 -20.16
CA LYS A 10 -12.59 2.74 -19.75
C LYS A 10 -13.60 1.89 -20.49
N ASP A 11 -13.11 1.13 -21.46
CA ASP A 11 -13.93 0.18 -22.19
C ASP A 11 -14.11 -1.08 -21.34
N GLU A 12 -15.15 -1.09 -20.51
CA GLU A 12 -15.57 -2.28 -19.75
C GLU A 12 -16.05 -3.43 -20.67
N ALA A 13 -16.12 -3.22 -21.99
CA ALA A 13 -16.42 -4.24 -22.99
C ALA A 13 -15.16 -4.82 -23.67
N ALA A 14 -13.95 -4.57 -23.14
CA ALA A 14 -12.73 -5.17 -23.64
C ALA A 14 -12.81 -6.70 -23.61
N ALA A 15 -12.44 -7.34 -24.72
CA ALA A 15 -12.46 -8.80 -24.84
C ALA A 15 -11.47 -9.45 -23.86
N GLU A 16 -11.87 -10.58 -23.28
CA GLU A 16 -11.04 -11.41 -22.40
C GLU A 16 -9.66 -11.63 -23.01
N VAL A 17 -8.62 -11.18 -22.31
CA VAL A 17 -7.26 -11.12 -22.85
C VAL A 17 -6.60 -12.52 -22.90
N PHE A 18 -7.11 -13.48 -22.13
CA PHE A 18 -6.54 -14.82 -21.99
C PHE A 18 -7.61 -15.91 -21.91
N ALA A 19 -7.55 -16.90 -22.81
CA ALA A 19 -8.34 -18.13 -22.72
C ALA A 19 -7.74 -19.16 -21.75
N ASP A 20 -6.46 -19.00 -21.39
CA ASP A 20 -5.75 -19.84 -20.42
C ASP A 20 -4.87 -18.94 -19.52
N PRO A 21 -5.19 -18.81 -18.22
CA PRO A 21 -4.47 -17.96 -17.28
C PRO A 21 -3.05 -18.42 -16.95
N PHE A 22 -2.68 -19.66 -17.32
CA PHE A 22 -1.34 -20.23 -17.07
C PHE A 22 -0.40 -20.14 -18.27
N ALA A 23 -0.90 -19.76 -19.44
CA ALA A 23 -0.08 -19.60 -20.61
C ALA A 23 0.82 -18.37 -20.49
N VAL A 24 2.08 -18.49 -20.94
CA VAL A 24 2.96 -17.32 -21.08
C VAL A 24 2.26 -16.33 -22.01
N PRO A 25 2.06 -15.07 -21.61
CA PRO A 25 1.39 -14.11 -22.44
C PRO A 25 2.18 -13.95 -23.73
N ALA A 26 1.53 -14.12 -24.88
CA ALA A 26 2.20 -13.94 -26.17
C ALA A 26 2.69 -12.49 -26.40
N GLN A 27 2.49 -11.57 -25.44
CA GLN A 27 2.23 -10.17 -25.72
C GLN A 27 3.11 -9.24 -24.86
N THR A 28 4.29 -8.94 -25.38
CA THR A 28 5.17 -7.83 -25.00
C THR A 28 4.65 -6.52 -25.62
N GLY A 29 4.39 -5.48 -24.81
CA GLY A 29 3.80 -4.20 -25.25
C GLY A 29 4.83 -3.20 -25.83
N ARG A 30 4.49 -2.05 -26.42
CA ARG A 30 3.28 -1.55 -27.14
C ARG A 30 3.75 -1.13 -28.54
N VAL A 31 2.90 -1.21 -29.56
CA VAL A 31 2.60 -0.03 -30.39
C VAL A 31 1.09 0.07 -30.51
N CYS A 32 0.57 1.26 -30.26
CA CYS A 32 -0.81 1.63 -30.53
C CYS A 32 -1.01 1.58 -32.05
N ASP A 33 -1.63 0.51 -32.57
CA ASP A 33 -2.21 0.44 -33.91
C ASP A 33 -3.26 -0.70 -33.92
N TRP A 34 -4.34 -0.54 -34.69
CA TRP A 34 -5.58 -1.37 -34.74
C TRP A 34 -5.38 -2.86 -35.12
N HIS A 35 -4.17 -3.41 -35.13
CA HIS A 35 -3.88 -4.67 -35.81
C HIS A 35 -3.09 -5.78 -35.08
N GLU A 36 -2.63 -5.68 -33.81
CA GLU A 36 -2.28 -6.88 -32.97
C GLU A 36 -1.65 -6.54 -31.59
N LYS A 37 -2.03 -7.34 -30.55
CA LYS A 37 -1.57 -7.46 -29.13
C LYS A 37 -2.16 -6.53 -28.00
N PRO A 38 -2.36 -7.02 -26.73
CA PRO A 38 -3.00 -6.53 -25.52
C PRO A 38 -4.03 -5.49 -25.69
N LEU A 39 -4.24 -4.58 -24.77
CA LEU A 39 -3.29 -3.98 -23.86
C LEU A 39 -3.40 -4.57 -22.44
N CYS A 40 -2.27 -4.85 -21.78
CA CYS A 40 -2.27 -4.96 -20.33
C CYS A 40 -2.35 -3.53 -19.77
N ASP A 41 -3.48 -3.19 -19.14
CA ASP A 41 -3.63 -1.91 -18.45
C ASP A 41 -2.67 -1.89 -17.24
N THR A 42 -1.77 -0.92 -17.24
CA THR A 42 -0.78 -0.80 -16.16
C THR A 42 -1.41 -0.31 -14.86
N ASP A 43 -2.55 0.39 -14.95
CA ASP A 43 -3.28 0.90 -13.79
C ASP A 43 -4.06 -0.19 -13.04
N LEU A 44 -4.27 -1.36 -13.67
CA LEU A 44 -4.98 -2.51 -13.08
C LEU A 44 -4.03 -3.59 -12.52
N ARG A 45 -2.72 -3.30 -12.43
CA ARG A 45 -1.75 -4.26 -11.89
C ARG A 45 -1.92 -4.41 -10.38
N ASP A 46 -1.97 -5.65 -9.93
CA ASP A 46 -2.02 -6.00 -8.51
C ASP A 46 -0.93 -7.01 -8.11
N SER A 47 -0.68 -7.15 -6.81
CA SER A 47 0.31 -8.06 -6.25
C SER A 47 -0.23 -8.80 -5.04
N GLU A 48 -0.18 -10.13 -5.08
CA GLU A 48 -0.63 -11.00 -3.99
C GLU A 48 0.56 -11.53 -3.17
N SER A 49 0.40 -11.55 -1.84
CA SER A 49 1.40 -12.10 -0.92
C SER A 49 1.06 -13.53 -0.53
N ILE A 50 1.72 -14.49 -1.18
CA ILE A 50 1.47 -15.92 -0.99
C ILE A 50 2.43 -16.49 0.07
N LYS A 51 1.93 -17.37 0.94
CA LYS A 51 2.78 -18.07 1.92
C LYS A 51 3.80 -18.94 1.20
N TRP A 52 5.03 -18.95 1.72
CA TRP A 52 6.15 -19.70 1.14
C TRP A 52 5.89 -21.20 0.89
N LYS A 53 5.06 -21.84 1.72
CA LYS A 53 4.77 -23.29 1.60
C LYS A 53 3.57 -23.61 0.71
N ASP A 54 2.82 -22.60 0.30
CA ASP A 54 1.63 -22.80 -0.53
C ASP A 54 2.04 -22.83 -2.01
N ASN A 55 1.36 -23.66 -2.80
CA ASN A 55 1.55 -23.69 -4.24
C ASN A 55 0.89 -22.47 -4.87
N ILE A 56 1.63 -21.75 -5.71
CA ILE A 56 1.21 -20.46 -6.29
C ILE A 56 0.04 -20.66 -7.25
N GLU A 57 0.10 -21.69 -8.09
CA GLU A 57 -0.95 -21.98 -9.08
C GLU A 57 -2.29 -22.32 -8.38
N ALA A 58 -2.25 -23.18 -7.36
CA ALA A 58 -3.43 -23.54 -6.57
C ALA A 58 -4.00 -22.36 -5.76
N TYR A 59 -3.16 -21.41 -5.33
CA TYR A 59 -3.62 -20.17 -4.70
C TYR A 59 -4.34 -19.29 -5.73
N PHE A 60 -3.75 -19.13 -6.91
CA PHE A 60 -4.30 -18.31 -7.98
C PHE A 60 -5.68 -18.79 -8.45
N GLU A 61 -5.88 -20.09 -8.61
CA GLU A 61 -7.18 -20.67 -8.97
C GLU A 61 -8.25 -20.46 -7.90
N ARG A 62 -7.86 -20.51 -6.62
CA ARG A 62 -8.80 -20.47 -5.50
C ARG A 62 -9.17 -19.04 -5.12
N GLU A 63 -8.21 -18.12 -5.14
CA GLU A 63 -8.35 -16.80 -4.55
C GLU A 63 -8.36 -15.67 -5.59
N VAL A 64 -7.84 -15.88 -6.80
CA VAL A 64 -7.78 -14.80 -7.83
C VAL A 64 -8.80 -15.01 -8.93
N LEU A 65 -8.76 -16.15 -9.62
CA LEU A 65 -9.66 -16.42 -10.76
C LEU A 65 -11.17 -16.28 -10.47
N PRO A 66 -11.70 -16.61 -9.27
CA PRO A 66 -13.12 -16.42 -8.99
C PRO A 66 -13.56 -14.96 -8.95
N PHE A 67 -12.64 -14.03 -8.70
CA PHE A 67 -12.93 -12.60 -8.61
C PHE A 67 -12.44 -11.82 -9.84
N ALA A 68 -11.37 -12.29 -10.48
CA ALA A 68 -10.79 -11.72 -11.69
C ALA A 68 -10.52 -12.84 -12.71
N PRO A 69 -11.53 -13.24 -13.51
CA PRO A 69 -11.42 -14.38 -14.40
C PRO A 69 -10.45 -14.17 -15.58
N ASP A 70 -10.17 -12.91 -15.92
CA ASP A 70 -9.22 -12.47 -16.95
C ASP A 70 -7.80 -12.22 -16.41
N ALA A 71 -7.58 -12.46 -15.11
CA ALA A 71 -6.29 -12.31 -14.49
C ALA A 71 -5.27 -13.34 -15.00
N TRP A 72 -4.02 -12.92 -15.10
CA TRP A 72 -2.90 -13.76 -15.49
C TRP A 72 -1.66 -13.39 -14.68
N MET A 73 -0.73 -14.33 -14.52
CA MET A 73 0.49 -14.14 -13.73
C MET A 73 1.71 -13.93 -14.61
N ASP A 74 2.45 -12.84 -14.36
CA ASP A 74 3.76 -12.59 -14.96
C ASP A 74 4.88 -13.17 -14.08
N ARG A 75 5.31 -14.40 -14.38
CA ARG A 75 6.32 -15.13 -13.57
C ARG A 75 7.70 -14.46 -13.56
N GLU A 76 8.00 -13.57 -14.50
CA GLU A 76 9.26 -12.80 -14.48
C GLU A 76 9.31 -11.77 -13.35
N LYS A 77 8.14 -11.38 -12.82
CA LYS A 77 8.01 -10.39 -11.74
C LYS A 77 7.86 -11.00 -10.37
N ASP A 78 7.87 -12.33 -10.26
CA ASP A 78 7.78 -13.03 -8.99
C ASP A 78 8.98 -12.68 -8.12
N LYS A 79 8.71 -12.30 -6.86
CA LYS A 79 9.74 -11.96 -5.87
C LYS A 79 9.59 -12.85 -4.66
N ILE A 80 10.70 -13.47 -4.28
CA ILE A 80 10.80 -14.26 -3.05
C ILE A 80 11.38 -13.36 -1.97
N GLY A 81 10.64 -13.20 -0.87
CA GLY A 81 11.04 -12.37 0.25
C GLY A 81 10.48 -12.88 1.57
N TYR A 82 10.93 -12.25 2.65
CA TYR A 82 10.43 -12.49 4.00
C TYR A 82 9.89 -11.18 4.57
N GLU A 83 8.73 -11.25 5.19
CA GLU A 83 8.21 -10.15 5.99
C GLU A 83 8.64 -10.33 7.45
N ILE A 84 9.37 -9.36 7.98
CA ILE A 84 9.70 -9.30 9.41
C ILE A 84 8.78 -8.25 10.03
N PRO A 85 7.73 -8.65 10.77
CA PRO A 85 6.85 -7.70 11.44
C PRO A 85 7.61 -7.03 12.59
N PHE A 86 8.26 -5.90 12.30
CA PHE A 86 9.15 -5.23 13.23
C PHE A 86 8.44 -4.85 14.54
N THR A 87 7.19 -4.38 14.42
CA THR A 87 6.35 -4.00 15.56
C THR A 87 5.98 -5.18 16.46
N LYS A 88 6.00 -6.42 15.95
CA LYS A 88 5.69 -7.59 16.78
C LYS A 88 6.92 -8.06 17.57
N PHE A 89 8.09 -8.03 16.94
CA PHE A 89 9.30 -8.63 17.51
C PHE A 89 10.21 -7.64 18.22
N PHE A 90 10.21 -6.37 17.79
CA PHE A 90 11.11 -5.33 18.30
C PHE A 90 10.37 -4.22 19.03
N TYR A 91 9.06 -4.37 19.26
CA TYR A 91 8.34 -3.42 20.10
C TYR A 91 8.72 -3.63 21.56
N GLU A 92 9.51 -2.69 22.06
CA GLU A 92 9.74 -2.51 23.48
C GLU A 92 8.66 -1.58 24.03
N TYR A 93 7.85 -2.09 24.95
CA TYR A 93 6.85 -1.28 25.64
C TYR A 93 7.55 -0.18 26.44
N LYS A 94 7.29 1.08 26.06
CA LYS A 94 7.71 2.24 26.84
C LYS A 94 6.57 2.62 27.80
N PRO A 95 6.72 2.39 29.11
CA PRO A 95 5.73 2.85 30.08
C PRO A 95 5.60 4.38 30.00
N LEU A 96 4.42 4.87 30.34
CA LEU A 96 4.20 6.30 30.49
C LEU A 96 5.07 6.84 31.65
N ARG A 97 5.50 8.10 31.53
CA ARG A 97 6.18 8.79 32.64
C ARG A 97 5.24 8.87 33.85
N ASP A 98 5.81 8.78 35.05
CA ASP A 98 5.05 8.85 36.30
C ASP A 98 4.30 10.17 36.43
N LEU A 99 3.05 10.13 36.90
CA LEU A 99 2.21 11.32 37.03
C LEU A 99 2.84 12.40 37.93
N SER A 100 3.54 12.01 38.99
CA SER A 100 4.20 12.97 39.88
C SER A 100 5.33 13.75 39.19
N LEU A 101 6.02 13.14 38.23
CA LEU A 101 7.01 13.82 37.41
C LEU A 101 6.33 14.80 36.45
N ILE A 102 5.19 14.42 35.87
CA ILE A 102 4.39 15.33 35.04
C ILE A 102 4.00 16.59 35.80
N MET A 103 3.51 16.42 37.03
CA MET A 103 3.08 17.55 37.86
C MET A 103 4.25 18.47 38.20
N ARG A 104 5.41 17.90 38.58
CA ARG A 104 6.61 18.69 38.85
C ARG A 104 7.10 19.47 37.63
N ASP A 105 7.09 18.85 36.46
CA ASP A 105 7.49 19.52 35.22
C ASP A 105 6.54 20.68 34.90
N ILE A 106 5.23 20.52 35.16
CA ILE A 106 4.23 21.59 34.97
C ILE A 106 4.47 22.73 35.95
N GLU A 107 4.62 22.44 37.25
CA GLU A 107 4.88 23.45 38.28
C GLU A 107 6.17 24.23 38.00
N ALA A 108 7.22 23.55 37.52
CA ALA A 108 8.47 24.21 37.14
C ALA A 108 8.29 25.15 35.95
N LEU A 109 7.53 24.75 34.94
CA LEU A 109 7.19 25.58 33.78
C LEU A 109 6.31 26.76 34.15
N GLU A 110 5.37 26.59 35.09
CA GLU A 110 4.54 27.68 35.62
C GLU A 110 5.43 28.72 36.31
N GLN A 111 6.36 28.29 37.16
CA GLN A 111 7.28 29.18 37.84
C GLN A 111 8.18 29.94 36.85
N GLU A 112 8.77 29.25 35.88
CA GLU A 112 9.61 29.88 34.83
C GLU A 112 8.81 30.92 34.03
N THR A 113 7.54 30.64 33.74
CA THR A 113 6.66 31.57 33.02
C THR A 113 6.33 32.79 33.87
N GLU A 114 6.10 32.62 35.17
CA GLU A 114 5.81 33.72 36.08
C GLU A 114 7.03 34.63 36.26
N ASP A 115 8.22 34.05 36.42
CA ASP A 115 9.48 34.78 36.50
C ASP A 115 9.73 35.62 35.23
N LEU A 116 9.52 35.04 34.03
CA LEU A 116 9.63 35.75 32.75
C LEU A 116 8.59 36.87 32.61
N LEU A 117 7.36 36.66 33.09
CA LEU A 117 6.32 37.68 33.07
C LEU A 117 6.68 38.85 33.99
N ASP A 118 7.29 38.58 35.14
CA ASP A 118 7.73 39.61 36.06
C ASP A 118 8.92 40.41 35.51
N GLU A 119 9.89 39.77 34.85
CA GLU A 119 10.96 40.50 34.13
C GLU A 119 10.39 41.49 33.11
N ILE A 120 9.40 41.06 32.32
CA ILE A 120 8.76 41.94 31.32
C ILE A 120 8.00 43.08 32.01
N LYS A 121 7.29 42.83 33.11
CA LYS A 121 6.56 43.88 33.84
C LYS A 121 7.48 44.94 34.42
N GLU A 122 8.66 44.55 34.90
CA GLU A 122 9.65 45.47 35.47
C GLU A 122 10.36 46.32 34.39
N ASP A 123 10.37 45.86 33.12
CA ASP A 123 10.91 46.60 31.97
C ASP A 123 9.96 47.69 31.41
N PHE A 124 8.71 47.78 31.88
CA PHE A 124 7.70 48.79 31.48
C PHE A 124 7.43 49.85 32.56
#